data_AF-A0A661GNL4-F1
#
_entry.id   AF-A0A661GNL4-F1
#
_cell.length_a   1.000
_cell.length_b   1.000
_cell.length_c   1.000
_cell.angle_alpha   90.00
_cell.angle_beta   90.00
_cell.angle_gamma   90.00
#
_symmetry.space_group_name_H-M   'P 1'
#
loop_
_entity.id
_entity.type
_entity.pdbx_description
1 polymer ?
#
loop_
_entity_poly.entity_id
_entity_poly.type
_entity_poly.pdbx_seq_one_letter_code
_entity_poly.pdbx_strand_id
1 'polypeptide(L)'
;MKTIFVFSILSMALIIAFGSPFAGEQPVRDHYFESPEPVLPMTFAHIHHATVNCIDCHHNYNDDTGGGLCMNCHMTNEDVWPLLENQFHDLCRGCHAEKAALGEDGGPPRRCVDCHLGDDLP
;
A
#
# COMPACT_ATOMS: atom_id res chain seq x y z
N MET A 1 45.53 18.41 -5.53
CA MET A 1 45.12 17.38 -4.54
C MET A 1 44.69 18.00 -3.21
N LYS A 2 45.50 18.83 -2.54
CA LYS A 2 45.12 19.51 -1.28
C LYS A 2 43.85 20.37 -1.39
N THR A 3 43.70 21.14 -2.46
CA THR A 3 42.52 22.00 -2.68
C THR A 3 41.24 21.17 -2.83
N ILE A 4 41.29 20.09 -3.62
CA ILE A 4 40.19 19.15 -3.81
C ILE A 4 39.75 18.54 -2.47
N PHE A 5 40.72 18.13 -1.64
CA PHE A 5 40.44 17.56 -0.33
C PHE A 5 39.73 18.54 0.62
N VAL A 6 40.14 19.82 0.59
CA VAL A 6 39.50 20.87 1.40
C VAL A 6 38.08 21.13 0.93
N PHE A 7 37.83 21.17 -0.38
CA PHE A 7 36.49 21.34 -0.93
C PHE A 7 35.55 20.18 -0.57
N SER A 8 36.03 18.93 -0.60
CA SER A 8 35.22 17.76 -0.20
C SER A 8 34.85 17.75 1.29
N ILE A 9 35.77 18.16 2.16
CA ILE A 9 35.49 18.26 3.60
C ILE A 9 34.49 19.40 3.87
N LEU A 10 34.65 20.54 3.18
CA LEU A 10 33.74 21.67 3.33
C LEU A 10 32.33 21.33 2.83
N SER A 11 32.20 20.61 1.71
CA SER A 11 30.90 20.18 1.21
C SER A 11 30.23 19.17 2.15
N MET A 12 30.99 18.22 2.71
CA MET A 12 30.48 17.26 3.70
C MET A 12 30.00 17.98 4.97
N ALA A 13 30.78 18.94 5.48
CA ALA A 13 30.39 19.73 6.64
C ALA A 13 29.11 20.55 6.39
N LEU A 14 28.95 21.09 5.18
CA LEU A 14 27.73 21.77 4.77
C LEU A 14 26.51 20.84 4.72
N ILE A 15 26.66 19.63 4.16
CA ILE A 15 25.57 18.64 4.12
C ILE A 15 25.15 18.22 5.52
N ILE A 16 26.11 18.05 6.45
CA ILE A 16 25.82 17.69 7.84
C ILE A 16 25.10 18.84 8.57
N ALA A 17 25.51 20.09 8.35
CA ALA A 17 24.95 21.24 9.05
C ALA A 17 23.59 21.70 8.50
N PHE A 18 23.36 21.56 7.19
CA PHE A 18 22.18 22.12 6.50
C PHE A 18 21.28 21.08 5.84
N GLY A 19 21.63 19.79 5.90
CA GLY A 19 20.94 18.72 5.18
C GLY A 19 21.39 18.62 3.72
N SER A 20 21.06 17.49 3.07
CA SER A 20 21.33 17.30 1.64
C SER A 20 20.34 18.14 0.80
N PRO A 21 20.80 18.84 -0.25
CA PRO A 21 19.90 19.43 -1.24
C PRO A 21 19.23 18.35 -2.11
N PHE A 22 19.76 17.13 -2.10
CA PHE A 22 19.08 15.96 -2.59
C PHE A 22 18.01 15.62 -1.55
N ALA A 23 16.77 16.03 -1.83
CA ALA A 23 15.61 15.58 -1.10
C ALA A 23 15.69 14.05 -0.96
N GLY A 24 15.69 13.56 0.28
CA GLY A 24 15.44 12.13 0.50
C GLY A 24 14.10 11.76 -0.11
N GLU A 25 13.87 10.47 -0.41
CA GLU A 25 12.53 9.97 -0.75
C GLU A 25 11.52 10.62 0.20
N GLN A 26 10.75 11.59 -0.30
CA GLN A 26 9.58 11.99 0.41
C GLN A 26 8.67 10.76 0.38
N PRO A 27 8.07 10.35 1.51
CA PRO A 27 6.98 9.40 1.44
C PRO A 27 6.02 9.95 0.38
N VAL A 28 5.65 9.10 -0.58
CA VAL A 28 4.83 9.46 -1.73
C VAL A 28 3.48 9.97 -1.22
N ARG A 29 3.42 11.23 -0.77
CA ARG A 29 2.20 11.90 -0.30
C ARG A 29 1.48 12.54 -1.48
N ASP A 30 2.21 12.86 -2.55
CA ASP A 30 1.71 13.77 -3.58
C ASP A 30 1.47 13.11 -4.95
N HIS A 31 1.84 11.84 -5.17
CA HIS A 31 1.53 11.16 -6.44
C HIS A 31 0.20 10.39 -6.46
N TYR A 32 -0.57 10.40 -5.36
CA TYR A 32 -1.84 9.66 -5.33
C TYR A 32 -3.10 10.52 -5.51
N PHE A 33 -2.98 11.85 -5.71
CA PHE A 33 -4.15 12.72 -5.86
C PHE A 33 -4.37 13.30 -7.28
N GLU A 34 -3.38 13.22 -8.19
CA GLU A 34 -3.48 13.82 -9.53
C GLU A 34 -3.68 12.81 -10.67
N SER A 35 -3.53 11.50 -10.41
CA SER A 35 -3.95 10.48 -11.38
C SER A 35 -5.43 10.19 -11.16
N PRO A 36 -6.32 10.44 -12.14
CA PRO A 36 -7.73 10.08 -12.01
C PRO A 36 -7.94 8.56 -11.90
N GLU A 37 -6.93 7.77 -12.26
CA GLU A 37 -6.95 6.30 -12.26
C GLU A 37 -5.94 5.74 -11.24
N PRO A 38 -6.30 4.75 -10.41
CA PRO A 38 -5.35 4.03 -9.57
C PRO A 38 -4.23 3.41 -10.41
N VAL A 39 -2.98 3.46 -9.93
CA VAL A 39 -1.81 2.89 -10.67
C VAL A 39 -1.96 1.38 -10.89
N LEU A 40 -2.77 0.71 -10.07
CA LEU A 40 -3.20 -0.68 -10.22
C LEU A 40 -4.61 -0.83 -9.66
N PRO A 41 -5.67 -0.61 -10.46
CA PRO A 41 -7.03 -0.83 -9.99
C PRO A 41 -7.19 -2.30 -9.57
N MET A 42 -8.10 -2.55 -8.65
CA MET A 42 -8.56 -3.90 -8.34
C MET A 42 -10.08 -3.87 -8.30
N THR A 43 -10.72 -4.87 -8.90
CA THR A 43 -12.15 -5.05 -8.73
C THR A 43 -12.40 -5.88 -7.47
N PHE A 44 -13.38 -5.51 -6.67
CA PHE A 44 -13.77 -6.26 -5.47
C PHE A 44 -15.29 -6.42 -5.41
N ALA A 45 -15.74 -7.67 -5.55
CA ALA A 45 -17.15 -8.01 -5.54
C ALA A 45 -17.56 -8.65 -4.21
N HIS A 46 -18.31 -7.90 -3.39
CA HIS A 46 -18.86 -8.38 -2.11
C HIS A 46 -19.70 -9.66 -2.26
N ILE A 47 -20.39 -9.83 -3.39
CA ILE A 47 -21.21 -11.02 -3.67
C ILE A 47 -20.38 -12.32 -3.69
N HIS A 48 -19.10 -12.25 -4.07
CA HIS A 48 -18.19 -13.41 -4.03
C HIS A 48 -17.60 -13.67 -2.65
N HIS A 49 -17.80 -12.75 -1.68
CA HIS A 49 -17.30 -12.85 -0.31
C HIS A 49 -18.42 -12.92 0.73
N ALA A 50 -19.67 -13.12 0.30
CA ALA A 50 -20.85 -13.07 1.17
C ALA A 50 -20.86 -14.11 2.30
N THR A 51 -20.05 -15.17 2.20
CA THR A 51 -19.90 -16.20 3.22
C THR A 51 -18.76 -15.92 4.21
N VAL A 52 -17.96 -14.87 3.97
CA VAL A 52 -16.88 -14.43 4.87
C VAL A 52 -17.49 -13.49 5.92
N ASN A 53 -17.02 -13.57 7.17
CA ASN A 53 -17.52 -12.69 8.20
C ASN A 53 -17.11 -11.24 7.89
N CYS A 54 -18.06 -10.31 7.95
CA CYS A 54 -17.82 -8.91 7.61
C CYS A 54 -16.61 -8.32 8.36
N ILE A 55 -16.42 -8.71 9.62
CA ILE A 55 -15.36 -8.19 10.50
C ILE A 55 -13.97 -8.72 10.10
N ASP A 56 -13.89 -9.83 9.35
CA ASP A 56 -12.60 -10.35 8.86
C ASP A 56 -11.95 -9.38 7.86
N CYS A 57 -12.75 -8.58 7.14
CA CYS A 57 -12.27 -7.52 6.26
C CYS A 57 -12.47 -6.13 6.89
N HIS A 58 -13.68 -5.84 7.37
CA HIS A 58 -14.03 -4.61 8.07
C HIS A 58 -13.70 -4.72 9.56
N HIS A 59 -12.42 -4.86 9.88
CA HIS A 59 -11.96 -4.89 11.28
C HIS A 59 -12.36 -3.61 12.04
N ASN A 60 -12.56 -2.51 11.29
CA ASN A 60 -13.05 -1.23 11.78
C ASN A 60 -14.44 -1.30 12.46
N TYR A 61 -15.23 -2.35 12.20
CA TYR A 61 -16.50 -2.57 12.89
C TYR A 61 -16.37 -3.07 14.33
N ASN A 62 -15.15 -3.44 14.76
CA ASN A 62 -14.90 -4.04 16.06
C ASN A 62 -13.79 -3.34 16.87
N ASP A 63 -13.10 -2.33 16.31
CA ASP A 63 -11.97 -1.65 16.96
C ASP A 63 -12.21 -0.15 17.25
N ASP A 64 -13.46 0.30 17.13
CA ASP A 64 -13.90 1.70 17.33
C ASP A 64 -13.23 2.75 16.41
N THR A 65 -12.53 2.33 15.35
CA THR A 65 -11.87 3.25 14.40
C THR A 65 -12.83 3.91 13.38
N GLY A 66 -14.11 3.56 13.42
CA GLY A 66 -15.18 4.19 12.64
C GLY A 66 -15.65 3.34 11.45
N GLY A 67 -16.36 3.97 10.51
CA GLY A 67 -16.86 3.33 9.28
C GLY A 67 -16.26 3.95 8.03
N GLY A 68 -16.23 3.20 6.93
CA GLY A 68 -15.82 3.73 5.62
C GLY A 68 -14.94 2.77 4.83
N LEU A 69 -14.25 3.33 3.84
CA LEU A 69 -13.33 2.60 2.97
C LEU A 69 -12.00 2.38 3.68
N CYS A 70 -11.33 1.27 3.38
CA CYS A 70 -10.01 0.92 3.91
C CYS A 70 -9.01 2.08 3.73
N MET A 71 -9.07 2.75 2.57
CA MET A 71 -8.14 3.83 2.21
C MET A 71 -8.26 5.07 3.11
N ASN A 72 -9.39 5.26 3.80
CA ASN A 72 -9.57 6.37 4.74
C ASN A 72 -8.51 6.37 5.84
N CYS A 73 -8.03 5.18 6.25
CA CYS A 73 -7.00 5.00 7.26
C CYS A 73 -5.68 4.51 6.64
N HIS A 74 -5.74 3.51 5.75
CA HIS A 74 -4.54 2.87 5.21
C HIS A 74 -3.76 3.74 4.20
N MET A 75 -4.27 4.91 3.80
CA MET A 75 -3.52 5.91 3.02
C MET A 75 -3.16 7.18 3.76
N THR A 76 -3.87 7.49 4.85
CA THR A 76 -3.75 8.78 5.53
C THR A 76 -2.89 8.70 6.79
N ASN A 77 -2.81 7.51 7.40
CA ASN A 77 -1.97 7.26 8.55
C ASN A 77 -0.54 6.92 8.09
N GLU A 78 0.43 7.71 8.55
CA GLU A 78 1.84 7.62 8.17
C GLU A 78 2.55 6.34 8.67
N ASP A 79 2.06 5.76 9.76
CA ASP A 79 2.58 4.49 10.28
C ASP A 79 2.01 3.28 9.52
N VAL A 80 0.84 3.43 8.91
CA VAL A 80 0.10 2.33 8.25
C VAL A 80 0.34 2.33 6.74
N TRP A 81 0.37 3.49 6.09
CA TRP A 81 0.57 3.60 4.64
C TRP A 81 1.77 2.81 4.10
N PRO A 82 2.96 2.83 4.73
CA PRO A 82 4.10 2.04 4.27
C PRO A 82 3.84 0.52 4.24
N LEU A 83 2.81 0.06 4.95
CA LEU A 83 2.44 -1.34 5.06
C LEU A 83 1.27 -1.73 4.14
N LEU A 84 0.68 -0.77 3.40
CA LEU A 84 -0.53 -0.97 2.59
C LEU A 84 -0.42 -2.20 1.68
N GLU A 85 0.64 -2.26 0.87
CA GLU A 85 0.84 -3.37 -0.08
C GLU A 85 0.88 -4.72 0.66
N ASN A 86 1.63 -4.81 1.75
CA ASN A 86 1.79 -6.05 2.48
C ASN A 86 0.49 -6.46 3.18
N GLN A 87 -0.16 -5.53 3.89
CA GLN A 87 -1.40 -5.80 4.62
C GLN A 87 -2.53 -6.29 3.72
N PHE A 88 -2.70 -5.68 2.54
CA PHE A 88 -3.73 -6.10 1.60
C PHE A 88 -3.39 -7.43 0.92
N HIS A 89 -2.12 -7.66 0.57
CA HIS A 89 -1.70 -8.94 0.03
C HIS A 89 -1.81 -10.07 1.05
N ASP A 90 -1.45 -9.84 2.31
CA ASP A 90 -1.59 -10.83 3.38
C ASP A 90 -3.06 -11.16 3.64
N LEU A 91 -3.95 -10.16 3.68
CA LEU A 91 -5.39 -10.36 3.85
C LEU A 91 -5.99 -11.13 2.67
N CYS A 92 -5.87 -10.59 1.45
CA CYS A 92 -6.57 -11.12 0.28
C CYS A 92 -5.91 -12.42 -0.22
N ARG A 93 -4.59 -12.41 -0.47
CA ARG A 93 -3.89 -13.59 -1.00
C ARG A 93 -3.73 -14.66 0.07
N GLY A 94 -3.62 -14.29 1.35
CA GLY A 94 -3.55 -15.25 2.44
C GLY A 94 -4.78 -16.13 2.50
N CYS A 95 -5.97 -15.52 2.61
CA CYS A 95 -7.23 -16.26 2.61
C CYS A 95 -7.41 -17.12 1.34
N HIS A 96 -7.11 -16.58 0.16
CA HIS A 96 -7.19 -17.33 -1.09
C HIS A 96 -6.21 -18.51 -1.15
N ALA A 97 -4.98 -18.33 -0.65
CA ALA A 97 -3.97 -19.39 -0.60
C ALA A 97 -4.37 -20.51 0.36
N GLU A 98 -4.96 -20.18 1.51
CA GLU A 98 -5.50 -21.15 2.46
C GLU A 98 -6.62 -21.98 1.84
N LYS A 99 -7.60 -21.32 1.21
CA LYS A 99 -8.68 -22.01 0.49
C LYS A 99 -8.15 -22.91 -0.62
N ALA A 100 -7.21 -22.42 -1.42
CA ALA A 100 -6.57 -23.22 -2.47
C ALA A 100 -5.83 -24.44 -1.90
N ALA A 101 -5.15 -24.31 -0.76
CA ALA A 101 -4.48 -25.43 -0.08
C ALA A 101 -5.46 -26.48 0.45
N LEU A 102 -6.67 -26.07 0.82
CA LEU A 102 -7.76 -26.95 1.23
C LEU A 102 -8.53 -27.57 0.05
N GLY A 103 -8.24 -27.15 -1.19
CA GLY A 103 -9.00 -27.55 -2.37
C GLY A 103 -10.41 -26.96 -2.40
N GLU A 104 -10.63 -25.86 -1.68
CA GLU A 104 -11.88 -25.12 -1.69
C GLU A 104 -11.91 -24.08 -2.80
N ASP A 105 -13.12 -23.70 -3.20
CA ASP A 105 -13.32 -22.56 -4.08
C ASP A 105 -12.96 -21.25 -3.34
N GLY A 106 -12.29 -20.36 -4.07
CA GLY A 106 -11.71 -19.12 -3.57
C GLY A 106 -11.14 -18.29 -4.72
N GLY A 107 -10.83 -17.03 -4.43
CA GLY A 107 -10.22 -16.16 -5.44
C GLY A 107 -8.77 -16.55 -5.77
N PRO A 108 -8.14 -15.83 -6.70
CA PRO A 108 -6.78 -16.12 -7.15
C PRO A 108 -5.78 -15.98 -5.99
N PRO A 109 -4.98 -17.02 -5.67
CA PRO A 109 -3.99 -16.95 -4.59
C PRO A 109 -2.69 -16.25 -5.02
N ARG A 110 -2.44 -16.22 -6.34
CA ARG A 110 -1.26 -15.63 -6.99
C ARG A 110 -1.62 -15.13 -8.39
N ARG A 111 -0.67 -14.42 -9.01
CA ARG A 111 -0.75 -13.69 -10.29
C ARG A 111 -1.41 -12.33 -10.12
N CYS A 112 -0.61 -11.27 -10.26
CA CYS A 112 -1.00 -9.90 -9.96
C CYS A 112 -2.23 -9.45 -10.78
N VAL A 113 -2.26 -9.83 -12.06
CA VAL A 113 -3.32 -9.44 -13.01
C VAL A 113 -4.66 -10.12 -12.76
N ASP A 114 -4.70 -11.19 -11.96
CA ASP A 114 -5.96 -11.88 -11.67
C ASP A 114 -6.77 -11.13 -10.58
N CYS A 115 -6.12 -10.25 -9.80
CA CYS A 115 -6.77 -9.32 -8.86
C CYS A 115 -6.78 -7.87 -9.38
N HIS A 116 -5.67 -7.44 -9.99
CA HIS A 116 -5.51 -6.06 -10.47
C HIS A 116 -6.04 -5.89 -11.88
N LEU A 117 -7.36 -6.05 -11.99
CA LEU A 117 -8.12 -5.80 -13.20
C LEU A 117 -8.64 -4.36 -13.16
N GLY A 118 -8.64 -3.69 -14.32
CA GLY A 118 -9.39 -2.44 -14.49
C GLY A 118 -10.87 -2.67 -14.19
N ASP A 119 -11.54 -1.65 -13.61
CA ASP A 119 -12.99 -1.66 -13.50
C ASP A 119 -13.58 -1.41 -14.89
N ASP A 120 -13.65 -2.48 -15.69
CA ASP A 120 -14.37 -2.48 -16.96
C ASP A 120 -15.89 -2.64 -16.75
N LEU A 121 -16.33 -2.67 -15.48
CA LEU A 121 -17.72 -2.81 -15.07
C LEU A 121 -18.34 -1.41 -14.82
N PRO A 122 -19.51 -1.11 -15.42
CA PRO A 122 -20.19 0.18 -15.27
C PRO A 122 -20.70 0.46 -13.85
#